data_AF-R9KSU8-F1
#
_entry.id   AF-R9KSU8-F1
#
_cell.length_a   1.000
_cell.length_b   1.000
_cell.length_c   1.000
_cell.angle_alpha   90.00
_cell.angle_beta   90.00
_cell.angle_gamma   90.00
#
_symmetry.space_group_name_H-M   'P 1'
#
loop_
_entity.id
_entity.type
_entity.pdbx_description
1 polymer ?
#
loop_
_entity_poly.entity_id
_entity_poly.type
_entity_poly.pdbx_seq_one_letter_code
_entity_poly.pdbx_strand_id
1 'polypeptide(L)' 'MHKATDWDKIDLNLAPPTEEPMRQYYFMKKAREIVAEESRKLGRRLTADGETFGCPNV' A
#
# COMPACT_ATOMS: atom_id res chain seq x y z
N MET A 1 12.68 -16.08 -4.68
CA MET A 1 13.31 -14.83 -4.18
C MET A 1 12.22 -13.92 -3.65
N HIS A 2 11.92 -13.95 -2.34
CA HIS A 2 11.06 -12.93 -1.73
C HIS A 2 11.95 -11.74 -1.39
N LYS A 3 11.96 -10.71 -2.23
CA LYS A 3 12.56 -9.42 -1.83
C LYS A 3 11.74 -8.93 -0.63
N ALA A 4 12.37 -8.87 0.54
CA ALA A 4 11.80 -8.23 1.70
C ALA A 4 11.71 -6.73 1.40
N THR A 5 10.55 -6.27 0.94
CA THR A 5 10.28 -4.84 0.80
C THR A 5 10.16 -4.27 2.21
N ASP A 6 11.09 -3.42 2.63
CA ASP A 6 11.05 -2.72 3.91
C ASP A 6 9.89 -1.72 3.91
N TRP A 7 8.69 -2.18 4.28
CA TRP A 7 7.47 -1.38 4.36
C TRP A 7 7.57 -0.23 5.38
N ASP A 8 8.48 -0.33 6.34
CA ASP A 8 8.70 0.67 7.39
C ASP A 8 9.37 1.95 6.87
N LYS A 9 10.05 1.89 5.71
CA LYS A 9 10.70 3.07 5.10
C LYS A 9 9.74 4.00 4.36
N ILE A 10 8.49 3.60 4.17
CA ILE A 10 7.49 4.36 3.40
C ILE A 10 6.74 5.28 4.37
N ASP A 11 7.02 6.58 4.32
CA ASP A 11 6.25 7.58 5.06
C ASP A 11 4.97 7.94 4.30
N LEU A 12 3.81 7.71 4.91
CA LEU A 12 2.48 7.99 4.34
C LEU A 12 2.00 9.42 4.58
N ASN A 13 2.75 10.23 5.34
CA ASN A 13 2.44 11.64 5.56
C ASN A 13 2.96 12.55 4.44
N LEU A 14 3.89 12.03 3.62
CA LEU A 14 4.45 12.73 2.47
C LEU A 14 3.58 12.53 1.22
N ALA A 15 3.76 13.39 0.21
CA ALA A 15 3.11 13.17 -1.08
C ALA A 15 3.56 11.82 -1.69
N PRO A 16 2.68 11.12 -2.42
CA PRO A 16 3.04 9.86 -3.06
C PRO A 16 4.24 10.06 -4.00
N PRO A 17 5.27 9.19 -3.94
CA PRO A 17 6.43 9.31 -4.80
C PRO A 17 6.02 9.16 -6.27
N THR A 18 6.70 9.89 -7.15
CA THR A 18 6.41 9.88 -8.60
C THR A 18 7.09 8.71 -9.31
N GLU A 19 8.16 8.18 -8.72
CA GLU A 19 8.94 7.07 -9.27
C GLU A 19 8.29 5.71 -8.97
N GLU A 20 8.17 4.91 -10.02
CA GLU A 20 7.78 3.50 -9.90
C GLU A 20 9.03 2.64 -9.63
N PRO A 21 8.94 1.58 -8.80
CA PRO A 21 7.74 0.98 -8.19
C PRO A 21 7.38 1.56 -6.81
N MET A 22 8.08 2.59 -6.33
CA MET A 22 7.87 3.13 -4.97
C MET A 22 6.45 3.68 -4.79
N ARG A 23 5.87 4.25 -5.85
CA ARG A 23 4.48 4.72 -5.86
C ARG A 23 3.49 3.59 -5.59
N GLN A 24 3.67 2.41 -6.20
CA GLN A 24 2.83 1.24 -5.93
C GLN A 24 2.92 0.82 -4.47
N TYR A 25 4.13 0.72 -3.91
CA TYR A 25 4.29 0.34 -2.51
C TYR A 25 3.68 1.36 -1.54
N TYR A 26 3.73 2.65 -1.87
CA TYR A 26 3.06 3.71 -1.10
C TYR A 26 1.55 3.45 -0.99
N PHE A 27 0.87 3.21 -2.11
CA PHE A 27 -0.57 2.96 -2.10
C PHE A 27 -0.94 1.62 -1.45
N MET A 28 -0.12 0.59 -1.61
CA MET A 28 -0.32 -0.69 -0.93
C MET A 28 -0.22 -0.55 0.60
N LYS A 29 0.75 0.22 1.11
CA LYS A 29 0.85 0.50 2.55
C LYS A 29 -0.35 1.31 3.04
N LYS A 30 -0.74 2.35 2.31
CA LYS A 30 -1.92 3.17 2.63
C LYS A 30 -3.20 2.34 2.72
N ALA A 31 -3.43 1.44 1.77
CA ALA A 31 -4.58 0.54 1.79
C ALA A 31 -4.58 -0.35 3.05
N ARG A 32 -3.42 -0.89 3.44
CA ARG A 32 -3.30 -1.71 4.66
C ARG A 32 -3.62 -0.94 5.93
N GLU A 33 -3.19 0.32 6.05
CA GLU A 33 -3.51 1.15 7.22
C GLU A 33 -5.01 1.44 7.32
N ILE A 34 -5.65 1.80 6.19
CA ILE A 34 -7.10 2.03 6.14
C ILE A 34 -7.86 0.76 6.56
N VAL A 35 -7.50 -0.40 6.00
CA VAL A 35 -8.13 -1.68 6.36
C VAL A 35 -7.95 -1.99 7.85
N ALA A 36 -6.77 -1.73 8.40
CA ALA A 36 -6.50 -1.96 9.82
C ALA A 36 -7.31 -1.02 10.72
N GLU A 37 -7.45 0.26 10.36
CA GLU A 37 -8.25 1.23 11.08
C GLU A 37 -9.73 0.89 11.04
N GLU A 38 -10.28 0.62 9.85
CA GLU A 38 -11.68 0.24 9.67
C GLU A 38 -12.00 -1.11 10.34
N SER A 39 -11.05 -2.05 10.32
CA SER A 39 -11.18 -3.33 11.02
C SER A 39 -11.27 -3.15 12.54
N ARG A 40 -10.49 -2.21 13.11
CA ARG A 40 -10.59 -1.84 14.53
C ARG A 40 -11.92 -1.17 14.85
N LYS A 41 -12.38 -0.23 14.01
CA LYS A 41 -13.66 0.47 14.18
C LYS A 41 -14.85 -0.49 14.16
N LEU A 42 -14.85 -1.46 13.24
CA LEU A 42 -15.95 -2.41 13.06
C LEU A 42 -15.84 -3.67 13.94
N GLY A 43 -14.73 -3.84 14.68
CA GLY A 43 -14.51 -4.99 15.56
C GLY A 43 -14.41 -6.33 14.83
N ARG A 44 -14.18 -6.33 13.52
CA ARG A 44 -14.07 -7.55 12.69
C ARG A 44 -12.92 -7.42 11.70
N ARG A 45 -12.30 -8.55 11.34
CA ARG A 45 -11.24 -8.58 10.33
C ARG A 45 -11.80 -8.17 8.97
N LEU A 46 -11.21 -7.15 8.36
CA LEU A 46 -11.48 -6.76 6.98
C LEU A 46 -10.37 -7.22 6.06
N THR A 47 -10.70 -7.38 4.78
CA THR A 47 -9.76 -7.63 3.70
C THR A 47 -9.99 -6.60 2.61
N ALA A 48 -8.91 -6.18 1.94
CA ALA A 48 -9.00 -5.37 0.74
C ALA A 48 -8.43 -6.18 -0.43
N ASP A 49 -9.14 -6.09 -1.55
CA ASP A 49 -8.68 -6.53 -2.85
C ASP A 49 -8.36 -5.29 -3.69
N GLY A 50 -7.25 -5.32 -4.41
CA GLY A 50 -6.78 -4.18 -5.17
C GLY A 50 -6.09 -4.65 -6.44
N GLU A 51 -6.57 -4.16 -7.58
CA GLU A 51 -6.00 -4.46 -8.88
C GLU A 51 -5.00 -3.36 -9.26
N THR A 52 -3.74 -3.75 -9.47
CA THR A 52 -2.72 -2.87 -10.04
C THR A 52 -2.67 -3.12 -11.54
N PHE A 53 -3.02 -2.13 -12.35
CA PHE A 53 -3.00 -2.23 -13.82
C PHE A 53 -1.57 -2.31 -14.44
N GLY A 54 -0.55 -2.58 -13.62
CA GLY A 54 0.85 -2.49 -14.01
C GLY A 54 1.26 -1.07 -14.43
N CYS A 55 2.55 -0.88 -14.72
CA CYS A 55 2.95 0.27 -15.52
C CYS A 55 2.59 0.00 -16.99
N PRO A 56 2.05 0.98 -17.74
CA PRO A 56 2.20 0.93 -19.18
C PRO A 56 3.71 0.99 -19.46
N ASN A 57 4.28 -0.09 -19.99
CA ASN A 57 5.61 -0.02 -20.59
C ASN A 57 5.48 0.91 -21.80
N VAL A 58 5.77 2.20 -21.62
CA VAL A 58 5.99 3.18 -22.70
C VAL A 58 7.48 3.22 -23.00
#